data_AF-A0A0L7LEZ5-F1
#
_entry.id   AF-A0A0L7LEZ5-F1
#
_cell.length_a   1.000
_cell.length_b   1.000
_cell.length_c   1.000
_cell.angle_alpha   90.00
_cell.angle_beta   90.00
_cell.angle_gamma   90.00
#
_symmetry.space_group_name_H-M   'P 1'
#
loop_
_entity.id
_entity.type
_entity.pdbx_description
1 polymer ?
#
loop_
_entity_poly.entity_id
_entity_poly.type
_entity_poly.pdbx_seq_one_letter_code
_entity_poly.pdbx_strand_id
1 'polypeptide(L)'
;MRIYKDIITGDEMFSDTYRMKLVDEVIYEVKAKLVTRAQGDIQIDGFNPSAEEGDEGTDSAVESGLDIVLNHRLVETYAFGDKKSYTLYLKDYMKKLVAKLEESAPDQVDVFKTNMNKVMKDVLGRFKELQFFTGESMDCDGMVA
;
A
#
# COMPACT_ATOMS: atom_id res chain seq x y z
N MET A 1 9.44 15.26 4.77
CA MET A 1 8.74 14.02 4.39
C MET A 1 7.78 14.35 3.26
N ARG A 2 7.98 13.74 2.10
CA ARG A 2 7.10 13.73 0.95
C ARG A 2 6.21 12.50 1.07
N ILE A 3 4.91 12.69 0.83
CA ILE A 3 3.92 11.62 0.83
C ILE A 3 3.55 11.36 -0.63
N TYR A 4 3.58 10.10 -1.03
CA TYR A 4 3.19 9.64 -2.35
C TYR A 4 1.73 9.22 -2.27
N LYS A 5 0.90 9.90 -3.07
CA LYS A 5 -0.53 9.67 -3.16
C LYS A 5 -0.87 9.03 -4.49
N ASP A 6 -1.83 8.13 -4.49
CA ASP A 6 -2.38 7.62 -5.75
C ASP A 6 -3.08 8.77 -6.49
N ILE A 7 -2.87 8.84 -7.81
CA ILE A 7 -3.43 9.90 -8.64
C ILE A 7 -4.92 9.69 -8.94
N ILE A 8 -5.44 8.47 -8.75
CA ILE A 8 -6.83 8.11 -9.03
C ILE A 8 -7.69 8.35 -7.78
N THR A 9 -7.31 7.77 -6.63
CA THR A 9 -8.10 7.86 -5.39
C THR A 9 -7.66 9.01 -4.49
N GLY A 10 -6.41 9.46 -4.59
CA GLY A 10 -5.83 10.43 -3.66
C GLY A 10 -5.36 9.82 -2.34
N ASP A 11 -5.46 8.50 -2.17
CA ASP A 11 -5.03 7.81 -0.96
C ASP A 11 -3.50 7.89 -0.77
N GLU A 12 -3.08 7.94 0.49
CA GLU A 12 -1.67 7.97 0.86
C GLU A 12 -1.09 6.55 0.88
N MET A 13 -0.16 6.26 -0.03
CA MET A 13 0.37 4.90 -0.18
C MET A 13 1.67 4.70 0.59
N PHE A 14 2.61 5.63 0.45
CA PHE A 14 3.90 5.58 1.14
C PHE A 14 4.55 6.97 1.24
N SER A 15 5.71 7.06 1.89
CA SER A 15 6.47 8.30 2.01
C SER A 15 7.96 8.13 1.66
N ASP A 16 8.68 9.25 1.49
CA ASP A 16 10.12 9.25 1.20
C ASP A 16 11.02 8.82 2.36
N THR A 17 10.45 8.54 3.53
CA THR A 17 11.19 8.00 4.68
C THR A 17 11.64 6.56 4.45
N TYR A 18 10.99 5.84 3.53
CA TYR A 18 11.32 4.48 3.18
C TYR A 18 12.38 4.44 2.08
N ARG A 19 13.19 3.38 2.10
CA ARG A 19 14.16 3.14 1.03
C ARG A 19 13.43 2.65 -0.21
N MET A 20 13.26 3.55 -1.18
CA MET A 20 12.64 3.27 -2.47
C MET A 20 13.66 3.13 -3.60
N LYS A 21 13.33 2.30 -4.59
CA LYS A 21 14.08 2.14 -5.84
C LYS A 21 13.11 2.22 -7.01
N LEU A 22 13.40 3.10 -7.97
CA LEU A 22 12.65 3.15 -9.22
C LEU A 22 13.13 2.00 -10.13
N VAL A 23 12.22 1.12 -10.51
CA VAL A 23 12.45 -0.04 -11.38
C VAL A 23 11.77 0.20 -12.72
N ASP A 24 12.54 -0.02 -13.80
CA ASP A 24 12.09 0.18 -15.18
C ASP A 24 11.43 1.54 -15.43
N GLU A 25 11.77 2.56 -14.63
CA GLU A 25 11.22 3.92 -14.71
C GLU A 25 9.69 4.03 -14.48
N VAL A 26 9.04 2.95 -14.04
CA VAL A 26 7.56 2.88 -13.94
C VAL A 26 7.03 2.47 -12.58
N ILE A 27 7.80 1.75 -11.75
CA ILE A 27 7.35 1.25 -10.45
C ILE A 27 8.39 1.54 -9.36
N TYR A 28 7.92 1.95 -8.19
CA TYR A 28 8.76 2.10 -7.00
C TYR A 28 8.73 0.82 -6.16
N GLU A 29 9.89 0.18 -5.98
CA GLU A 29 10.07 -0.86 -4.97
C GLU A 29 10.40 -0.22 -3.63
N VAL A 30 9.54 -0.41 -2.62
CA VAL A 30 9.71 0.17 -1.29
C VAL A 30 10.06 -0.92 -0.29
N LYS A 31 11.17 -0.75 0.45
CA LYS A 31 11.56 -1.70 1.50
C LYS A 31 10.79 -1.44 2.79
N ALA A 32 9.93 -2.39 3.16
CA ALA A 32 9.24 -2.45 4.44
C ALA A 32 9.98 -3.32 5.47
N LYS A 33 9.69 -3.11 6.74
CA LYS A 33 10.13 -3.94 7.87
C LYS A 33 8.92 -4.57 8.54
N LEU A 34 9.02 -5.83 8.94
CA LEU A 34 8.03 -6.43 9.82
C LEU A 34 8.20 -5.84 11.22
N VAL A 35 7.13 -5.26 11.77
CA VAL A 35 7.11 -4.68 13.11
C VAL A 35 5.93 -5.22 13.89
N THR A 36 6.09 -5.26 15.20
CA THR A 36 5.06 -5.71 16.14
C THR A 36 4.87 -4.60 17.17
N ARG A 37 3.63 -4.11 17.32
CA ARG A 37 3.26 -3.02 18.21
C ARG A 37 2.28 -3.55 19.25
N ALA A 38 2.56 -3.34 20.53
CA ALA A 38 1.56 -3.56 21.57
C ALA A 38 0.71 -2.28 21.71
N GLN A 39 -0.60 -2.35 21.47
CA GLN A 39 -1.52 -1.30 21.93
C GLN A 39 -1.55 -1.33 23.45
N GLY A 40 -0.87 -0.38 24.09
CA GLY A 40 -0.79 -0.29 25.56
C GLY A 40 0.37 0.54 26.11
N ASP A 41 1.42 0.77 25.32
CA ASP A 41 2.58 1.57 25.76
C ASP A 41 2.42 3.07 25.46
N ILE A 42 1.18 3.57 25.41
CA ILE A 42 0.95 5.00 25.53
C ILE A 42 0.94 5.27 27.04
N GLN A 43 2.12 5.46 27.63
CA GLN A 43 2.22 6.10 28.93
C GLN A 43 1.68 7.52 28.80
N ILE A 44 0.36 7.67 28.94
CA ILE A 44 -0.26 8.97 29.20
C ILE A 44 0.18 9.34 30.62
N ASP A 45 1.28 10.08 30.71
CA ASP A 45 1.84 10.63 31.94
C ASP A 45 0.77 11.52 32.61
N GLY A 46 -0.03 10.94 33.51
CA GLY A 46 -1.10 11.65 34.23
C GLY A 46 -2.37 10.89 34.56
N PHE A 47 -2.57 9.64 34.15
CA PHE A 47 -3.76 8.88 34.58
C PHE A 47 -3.57 8.31 35.99
N ASN A 48 -4.11 9.01 36.99
CA ASN A 48 -4.12 8.65 38.41
C ASN A 48 -4.87 7.31 38.63
N PRO A 49 -4.19 6.21 38.99
CA PRO A 49 -4.84 4.94 39.26
C PRO A 49 -5.35 4.92 40.70
N SER A 50 -6.56 5.44 40.92
CA SER A 50 -7.29 5.16 42.15
C SER A 50 -7.97 3.80 42.01
N ALA A 51 -7.51 2.87 42.85
CA ALA A 51 -7.95 1.49 43.01
C ALA A 51 -9.48 1.32 43.02
N GLU A 52 -9.98 0.30 42.31
CA GLU A 52 -10.84 -0.78 42.81
C GLU A 52 -10.74 -2.00 41.86
N GLU A 53 -10.92 -3.19 42.42
CA GLU A 53 -10.77 -4.52 41.84
C GLU A 53 -11.53 -4.75 40.51
N GLY A 54 -10.90 -5.50 39.61
CA GLY A 54 -11.48 -5.97 38.35
C GLY A 54 -10.46 -6.74 37.53
N ASP A 55 -10.18 -7.98 37.93
CA ASP A 55 -9.54 -8.99 37.08
C ASP A 55 -10.49 -9.31 35.91
N GLU A 56 -10.20 -8.77 34.72
CA GLU A 56 -10.66 -9.33 33.44
C GLU A 56 -9.69 -8.85 32.34
N GLY A 57 -9.05 -9.82 31.68
CA GLY A 57 -7.87 -9.63 30.83
C GLY A 57 -8.01 -8.52 29.79
N THR A 58 -7.13 -7.51 29.89
CA THR A 58 -6.87 -6.60 28.79
C THR A 58 -6.00 -7.36 27.80
N ASP A 59 -6.64 -7.97 26.79
CA ASP A 59 -5.96 -8.50 25.61
C ASP A 59 -5.13 -7.34 25.04
N SER A 60 -3.83 -7.35 25.33
CA SER A 60 -2.91 -6.36 24.79
C SER A 60 -2.93 -6.58 23.29
N ALA A 61 -3.67 -5.75 22.55
CA ALA A 61 -3.83 -5.93 21.11
C ALA A 61 -2.45 -5.72 20.47
N VAL A 62 -1.76 -6.83 20.21
CA VAL A 62 -0.48 -6.86 19.55
C VAL A 62 -0.75 -6.82 18.05
N GLU A 63 -0.53 -5.66 17.43
CA GLU A 63 -0.65 -5.48 15.99
C GLU A 63 0.71 -5.75 15.35
N SER A 64 0.82 -6.88 14.65
CA SER A 64 2.01 -7.23 13.87
C SER A 64 1.73 -7.05 12.38
N GLY A 65 2.62 -6.37 11.68
CA GLY A 65 2.45 -6.08 10.26
C GLY A 65 3.67 -5.40 9.66
N LEU A 66 3.62 -5.15 8.35
CA LEU A 66 4.64 -4.34 7.69
C LEU A 66 4.51 -2.90 8.16
N ASP A 67 5.63 -2.25 8.51
CA ASP A 67 5.62 -0.89 9.04
C ASP A 67 4.95 0.10 8.07
N ILE A 68 5.15 -0.08 6.76
CA ILE A 68 4.46 0.69 5.73
C ILE A 68 2.93 0.55 5.78
N VAL A 69 2.44 -0.69 5.94
CA VAL A 69 1.01 -1.01 6.02
C VAL A 69 0.41 -0.38 7.27
N LEU A 70 1.07 -0.52 8.41
CA LEU A 70 0.59 0.03 9.68
C LEU A 70 0.66 1.56 9.73
N ASN A 71 1.69 2.17 9.14
CA ASN A 71 1.89 3.63 9.16
C ASN A 71 0.96 4.36 8.19
N HIS A 72 0.72 3.78 7.01
CA HIS A 72 -0.13 4.36 5.98
C HIS A 72 -1.56 3.81 5.99
N ARG A 73 -1.89 2.97 6.99
CA ARG A 73 -3.21 2.33 7.16
C ARG A 73 -3.68 1.64 5.90
N LEU A 74 -2.75 0.96 5.22
CA LEU A 74 -3.08 0.19 4.03
C LEU A 74 -3.94 -1.00 4.43
N VAL A 75 -4.91 -1.33 3.59
CA VAL A 75 -5.88 -2.39 3.87
C VAL A 75 -5.60 -3.56 2.95
N GLU A 76 -5.41 -4.75 3.50
CA GLU A 76 -5.25 -5.96 2.68
C GLU A 76 -6.56 -6.24 1.91
N THR A 77 -6.45 -6.44 0.60
CA THR A 77 -7.58 -6.76 -0.27
C THR A 77 -7.48 -8.17 -0.82
N TYR A 78 -8.60 -8.89 -0.81
CA TYR A 78 -8.73 -10.23 -1.38
C TYR A 78 -9.54 -10.22 -2.68
N ALA A 79 -9.68 -9.05 -3.32
CA ALA A 79 -10.45 -8.88 -4.56
C ALA A 79 -9.88 -9.71 -5.74
N PHE A 80 -8.62 -10.13 -5.66
CA PHE A 80 -7.92 -10.83 -6.74
C PHE A 80 -7.75 -12.32 -6.41
N GLY A 81 -8.82 -13.09 -6.63
CA GLY A 81 -8.79 -14.55 -6.41
C GLY A 81 -7.97 -15.33 -7.45
N ASP A 82 -7.71 -14.73 -8.62
CA ASP A 82 -6.97 -15.37 -9.68
C ASP A 82 -6.18 -14.39 -10.55
N LYS A 83 -5.18 -14.92 -11.24
CA LYS A 83 -4.31 -14.13 -12.12
C LYS A 83 -5.10 -13.40 -13.22
N LYS A 84 -6.28 -13.91 -13.63
CA LYS A 84 -7.08 -13.32 -14.70
C LYS A 84 -7.77 -12.04 -14.22
N SER A 85 -8.44 -12.08 -13.06
CA SER A 85 -9.06 -10.91 -12.43
C SER A 85 -8.03 -9.81 -12.17
N TYR A 86 -6.85 -10.15 -11.65
CA TYR A 86 -5.77 -9.17 -11.48
C TYR A 86 -5.23 -8.61 -12.80
N THR A 87 -5.11 -9.43 -13.85
CA THR A 87 -4.71 -8.95 -15.19
C THR A 87 -5.73 -7.97 -15.77
N LEU A 88 -7.03 -8.19 -15.53
CA LEU A 88 -8.10 -7.29 -15.98
C LEU A 88 -8.01 -5.95 -15.24
N TYR A 89 -7.85 -5.98 -13.91
CA TYR A 89 -7.63 -4.78 -13.10
C TYR A 89 -6.41 -3.99 -13.56
N LEU A 90 -5.25 -4.63 -13.71
CA LEU A 90 -4.02 -3.95 -14.15
C LEU A 90 -4.20 -3.26 -15.51
N LYS A 91 -4.91 -3.90 -16.45
CA LYS A 91 -5.21 -3.30 -17.76
C LYS A 91 -6.11 -2.08 -17.65
N ASP A 92 -7.09 -2.11 -16.77
CA ASP A 92 -8.01 -1.00 -16.56
C ASP A 92 -7.33 0.17 -15.85
N TYR A 93 -6.60 -0.12 -14.77
CA TYR A 93 -5.77 0.85 -14.05
C TYR A 93 -4.73 1.50 -14.96
N MET A 94 -4.06 0.72 -15.83
CA MET A 94 -3.11 1.26 -16.80
C MET A 94 -3.75 2.24 -17.79
N LYS A 95 -5.00 2.01 -18.21
CA LYS A 95 -5.70 2.96 -19.10
C LYS A 95 -5.98 4.28 -18.37
N LYS A 96 -6.39 4.23 -17.11
CA LYS A 96 -6.63 5.42 -16.28
C LYS A 96 -5.33 6.21 -16.04
N LEU A 97 -4.24 5.51 -15.73
CA LEU A 97 -2.92 6.12 -15.58
C LEU A 97 -2.44 6.77 -16.88
N VAL A 98 -2.58 6.10 -18.02
CA VAL A 98 -2.20 6.67 -19.32
C VAL A 98 -3.00 7.93 -19.61
N ALA A 99 -4.31 7.93 -19.39
CA ALA A 99 -5.14 9.13 -19.60
C ALA A 99 -4.65 10.31 -18.72
N LYS A 100 -4.33 10.04 -17.45
CA LYS A 100 -3.78 11.07 -16.55
C LYS A 100 -2.37 11.54 -16.94
N LEU A 101 -1.56 10.63 -17.45
CA LEU A 101 -0.20 10.91 -17.90
C LEU A 101 -0.22 11.73 -19.20
N GLU A 102 -1.17 11.49 -20.10
CA GLU A 102 -1.39 12.31 -21.31
C GLU A 102 -1.77 13.76 -20.96
N GLU A 103 -2.51 13.98 -19.86
CA GLU A 103 -2.86 15.32 -19.37
C GLU A 103 -1.68 16.05 -18.71
N SER A 104 -0.82 15.33 -17.99
CA SER A 104 0.20 15.93 -17.10
C SER A 104 1.63 15.91 -17.67
N ALA A 105 1.99 14.85 -18.38
CA ALA A 105 3.34 14.60 -18.90
C ALA A 105 3.30 13.69 -20.14
N PRO A 106 2.81 14.20 -21.29
CA PRO A 106 2.59 13.40 -22.50
C PRO A 106 3.87 12.72 -23.02
N ASP A 107 5.03 13.34 -22.84
CA ASP A 107 6.33 12.79 -23.27
C ASP A 107 6.71 11.49 -22.54
N GLN A 108 6.12 11.20 -21.38
CA GLN A 108 6.40 9.99 -20.61
C GLN A 108 5.50 8.81 -20.98
N VAL A 109 4.46 9.02 -21.80
CA VAL A 109 3.44 8.01 -22.10
C VAL A 109 4.02 6.81 -22.83
N ASP A 110 4.88 7.03 -23.83
CA ASP A 110 5.52 5.97 -24.60
C ASP A 110 6.50 5.14 -23.76
N VAL A 111 7.27 5.80 -22.89
CA VAL A 111 8.19 5.15 -21.94
C VAL A 111 7.40 4.29 -20.97
N PHE A 112 6.35 4.86 -20.37
CA PHE A 112 5.46 4.16 -19.45
C PHE A 112 4.82 2.92 -20.09
N LYS A 113 4.21 3.06 -21.28
CA LYS A 113 3.59 1.94 -22.00
C LYS A 113 4.58 0.82 -22.31
N THR A 114 5.80 1.17 -22.71
CA THR A 114 6.84 0.19 -23.07
C THR A 114 7.34 -0.58 -21.85
N ASN A 115 7.68 0.13 -20.78
CA ASN A 115 8.27 -0.48 -19.59
C ASN A 115 7.23 -1.18 -18.70
N MET A 116 6.01 -0.65 -18.60
CA MET A 116 4.94 -1.28 -17.84
C MET A 116 4.58 -2.68 -18.37
N ASN A 117 4.69 -2.92 -19.68
CA ASN A 117 4.49 -4.26 -20.25
C ASN A 117 5.51 -5.29 -19.73
N LYS A 118 6.75 -4.87 -19.43
CA LYS A 118 7.76 -5.75 -18.85
C LYS A 118 7.44 -6.04 -17.40
N VAL A 119 7.15 -5.00 -16.61
CA VAL A 119 6.86 -5.16 -15.18
C VAL A 119 5.57 -5.94 -14.95
N MET A 120 4.53 -5.70 -15.76
CA MET A 120 3.29 -6.48 -15.71
C MET A 120 3.56 -7.97 -15.87
N LYS A 121 4.44 -8.39 -16.80
CA LYS A 121 4.78 -9.81 -16.98
C LYS A 121 5.49 -10.39 -15.76
N ASP A 122 6.39 -9.62 -15.16
CA ASP A 122 7.14 -10.03 -13.96
C ASP A 122 6.21 -10.20 -12.74
N VAL A 123 5.40 -9.17 -12.44
CA VAL A 123 4.41 -9.19 -11.33
C VAL A 123 3.41 -10.33 -11.52
N LEU A 124 2.89 -10.50 -12.74
CA LEU A 124 2.00 -11.61 -13.08
C LEU A 124 2.69 -12.99 -12.96
N GLY A 125 4.00 -13.06 -13.15
CA GLY A 125 4.81 -14.26 -12.94
C GLY A 125 4.85 -14.70 -11.48
N ARG A 126 4.91 -13.71 -10.57
CA ARG A 126 4.98 -13.88 -9.12
C ARG A 126 3.63 -13.78 -8.41
N PHE A 127 2.51 -13.73 -9.14
CA PHE A 127 1.16 -13.49 -8.60
C PHE A 127 0.81 -14.28 -7.33
N LYS A 128 1.23 -15.55 -7.24
CA LYS A 128 0.93 -16.42 -6.07
C LYS A 128 1.71 -16.04 -4.80
N GLU A 129 2.77 -15.25 -4.94
CA GLU A 129 3.64 -14.77 -3.87
C GLU A 129 3.27 -13.34 -3.44
N LEU A 130 2.31 -12.71 -4.13
CA LEU A 130 1.89 -11.35 -3.85
C LEU A 130 0.76 -11.33 -2.82
N GLN A 131 0.83 -10.34 -1.94
CA GLN A 131 -0.29 -9.86 -1.14
C GLN A 131 -0.68 -8.49 -1.67
N PHE A 132 -1.96 -8.18 -1.67
CA PHE A 132 -2.49 -6.96 -2.27
C PHE A 132 -3.00 -6.02 -1.19
N PHE A 133 -2.61 -4.74 -1.29
CA PHE A 133 -3.04 -3.72 -0.34
C PHE A 133 -3.62 -2.51 -1.07
N THR A 134 -4.74 -1.99 -0.58
CA THR A 134 -5.35 -0.73 -1.02
C THR A 134 -5.08 0.39 -0.02
N GLY A 135 -5.32 1.63 -0.44
CA GLY A 135 -5.32 2.78 0.47
C GLY A 135 -6.48 2.74 1.47
N GLU A 136 -6.56 3.77 2.33
CA GLU A 136 -7.57 3.87 3.40
C GLU A 136 -9.01 3.82 2.84
N SER A 137 -9.23 4.33 1.64
CA SER A 137 -10.54 4.31 0.97
C SER A 137 -10.99 2.91 0.52
N MET A 138 -10.11 1.91 0.55
CA MET A 138 -10.34 0.54 0.06
C MET A 138 -10.79 0.45 -1.41
N ASP A 139 -10.51 1.51 -2.17
CA ASP A 139 -10.95 1.63 -3.55
C ASP A 139 -10.02 0.81 -4.47
N CYS A 140 -10.59 -0.25 -5.06
CA CYS A 140 -9.87 -1.16 -5.96
C CYS A 140 -9.83 -0.64 -7.41
N ASP A 141 -10.37 0.56 -7.67
CA ASP A 141 -10.27 1.24 -8.97
C ASP A 141 -8.95 2.03 -9.08
N GLY A 142 -8.40 2.41 -7.93
CA GLY A 142 -7.09 3.05 -7.75
C GLY A 142 -5.92 2.09 -7.60
N MET A 143 -4.85 2.57 -6.95
CA MET A 143 -3.61 1.81 -6.77
C MET A 143 -3.79 0.64 -5.80
N VAL A 144 -3.37 -0.55 -6.25
CA VAL A 144 -3.16 -1.74 -5.42
C VAL A 144 -1.65 -1.98 -5.32
N ALA A 145 -1.13 -1.92 -4.10
CA ALA A 145 0.26 -2.18 -3.75
C ALA A 145 0.54 -3.67 -3.57
#